data_AF-A0A561F159-F1
#
_entry.id   AF-A0A561F159-F1
#
_cell.length_a   1.000
_cell.length_b   1.000
_cell.length_c   1.000
_cell.angle_alpha   90.00
_cell.angle_beta   90.00
_cell.angle_gamma   90.00
#
_symmetry.space_group_name_H-M   'P 1'
#
loop_
_entity.id
_entity.type
_entity.pdbx_description
1 polymer ?
#
loop_
_entity_poly.entity_id
_entity_poly.type
_entity_poly.pdbx_seq_one_letter_code
_entity_poly.pdbx_strand_id
1 'polypeptide(L)'
;MTTPFPDDASLTPPPGCPAHGLGADGLRRLYGPEAEADPAGLYEKLRAEHGEVAPVLLHGDLPAWLILGHSANLTAMRTPSRFSRDSRRWTAFKKGLVTPDSPLMPVIAWQPLCVFADGEEHKRLRVAVTDSLNRFDRRGMRRYVTRFADQLIQDFGPTGQAELVAQFAEHLPMLVMTQLVGMPDEYGPRLVEAARDLMKGTETAIASNDYVVATLRRMMDRKRVAPGADLVSWLMQHDAGLTDDEVLEHLRVVLLAANETTVNLIADTLKMVLTDRRFRAHLSGGHMTLPDALDQVLWDSAPMSLVAGRWATGDTELGGQQIKAGDMLLLGLAAGNVDPAVRPDLSKPLHGNRSHLAFGGGPHECPGQDIGRAIAETGIDILLTRLPDLQLAIPEDELTWTSAWLSRHLVELPVHFTPRTKPEGKAAVAAGTAPTTPPATPPAPPAAPQAEPTEAPAGPAATATIPRQRRGWWSILTGRFRR
;
A
#
# COMPACT_ATOMS: atom_id res chain seq x y z
N MET A 1 67.19 -6.00 1.45
CA MET A 1 66.11 -5.15 2.00
C MET A 1 65.12 -4.91 0.88
N THR A 2 64.12 -5.78 0.79
CA THR A 2 62.97 -5.62 -0.08
C THR A 2 61.95 -4.78 0.67
N THR A 3 61.66 -3.59 0.17
CA THR A 3 60.54 -2.77 0.66
C THR A 3 59.23 -3.48 0.32
N PRO A 4 58.30 -3.68 1.29
CA PRO A 4 57.01 -4.25 1.00
C PRO A 4 56.14 -3.25 0.24
N PHE A 5 55.37 -3.74 -0.73
CA PHE A 5 54.26 -2.99 -1.32
C PHE A 5 53.23 -2.68 -0.22
N PRO A 6 52.71 -1.45 -0.12
CA PRO A 6 51.65 -1.16 0.83
C PRO A 6 50.39 -1.94 0.43
N ASP A 7 49.78 -2.55 1.44
CA ASP A 7 48.51 -3.25 1.36
C ASP A 7 47.45 -2.42 0.62
N ASP A 8 46.69 -3.14 -0.20
CA ASP A 8 45.57 -2.70 -1.02
C ASP A 8 44.48 -2.05 -0.15
N ALA A 9 44.67 -0.76 0.14
CA ALA A 9 43.73 0.05 0.90
C ALA A 9 42.45 0.21 0.07
N SER A 10 41.41 -0.55 0.45
CA SER A 10 39.98 -0.33 0.17
C SER A 10 39.72 0.59 -1.02
N LEU A 11 39.70 0.04 -2.24
CA LEU A 11 39.20 0.70 -3.44
C LEU A 11 37.67 0.88 -3.32
N THR A 12 37.23 1.68 -2.37
CA THR A 12 35.86 2.16 -2.33
C THR A 12 35.73 3.12 -3.50
N PRO A 13 34.87 2.85 -4.50
CA PRO A 13 34.75 3.73 -5.65
C PRO A 13 34.35 5.14 -5.18
N PRO A 14 34.75 6.22 -5.88
CA PRO A 14 34.36 7.57 -5.48
C PRO A 14 32.82 7.71 -5.51
N PRO A 15 32.23 8.62 -4.71
CA PRO A 15 30.79 8.88 -4.74
C PRO A 15 30.29 9.12 -6.17
N GLY A 16 29.21 8.45 -6.57
CA GLY A 16 28.66 8.52 -7.93
C GLY A 16 29.34 7.62 -8.97
N CYS A 17 30.35 6.82 -8.61
CA CYS A 17 30.92 5.83 -9.51
C CYS A 17 29.92 4.69 -9.83
N PRO A 18 29.76 4.26 -11.10
CA PRO A 18 28.88 3.15 -11.48
C PRO A 18 29.20 1.83 -10.76
N ALA A 19 30.44 1.66 -10.28
CA ALA A 19 30.86 0.47 -9.52
C ALA A 19 30.10 0.30 -8.19
N HIS A 20 29.49 1.36 -7.64
CA HIS A 20 28.60 1.25 -6.47
C HIS A 20 27.32 0.47 -6.79
N GLY A 21 26.86 0.50 -8.04
CA GLY A 21 25.65 -0.18 -8.51
C GLY A 21 25.82 -1.67 -8.78
N LEU A 22 27.05 -2.22 -8.69
CA LEU A 22 27.35 -3.61 -9.04
C LEU A 22 27.81 -4.43 -7.82
N GLY A 23 27.31 -5.64 -7.69
CA GLY A 23 27.84 -6.65 -6.78
C GLY A 23 29.15 -7.27 -7.28
N ALA A 24 29.77 -8.10 -6.45
CA ALA A 24 31.04 -8.75 -6.75
C ALA A 24 31.02 -9.59 -8.05
N ASP A 25 29.86 -10.15 -8.40
CA ASP A 25 29.66 -10.96 -9.60
C ASP A 25 29.21 -10.14 -10.82
N GLY A 26 29.24 -8.81 -10.74
CA GLY A 26 28.80 -7.91 -11.82
C GLY A 26 27.28 -7.74 -11.93
N LEU A 27 26.50 -8.32 -11.02
CA LEU A 27 25.04 -8.14 -10.97
C LEU A 27 24.67 -6.74 -10.46
N ARG A 28 23.61 -6.15 -11.04
CA ARG A 28 23.15 -4.81 -10.64
C ARG A 28 22.34 -4.86 -9.34
N ARG A 29 22.59 -3.90 -8.46
CA ARG A 29 21.84 -3.67 -7.21
C ARG A 29 20.59 -2.85 -7.50
N LEU A 30 19.47 -3.22 -6.88
CA LEU A 30 18.23 -2.44 -6.86
C LEU A 30 18.17 -1.43 -5.68
N TYR A 31 19.33 -1.04 -5.17
CA TYR A 31 19.47 -0.08 -4.09
C TYR A 31 20.75 0.75 -4.28
N GLY A 32 20.83 1.90 -3.61
CA GLY A 32 21.95 2.83 -3.74
C GLY A 32 21.77 3.84 -4.87
N PRO A 33 22.78 4.69 -5.13
CA PRO A 33 22.61 5.94 -5.85
C PRO A 33 22.04 5.81 -7.27
N GLU A 34 22.46 4.80 -8.05
CA GLU A 34 21.93 4.58 -9.40
C GLU A 34 20.46 4.19 -9.38
N ALA A 35 20.09 3.23 -8.52
CA ALA A 35 18.72 2.74 -8.40
C ALA A 35 17.77 3.80 -7.82
N GLU A 36 18.26 4.70 -6.97
CA GLU A 36 17.47 5.76 -6.35
C GLU A 36 17.29 6.97 -7.29
N ALA A 37 18.34 7.35 -8.04
CA ALA A 37 18.32 8.50 -8.92
C ALA A 37 17.50 8.25 -10.21
N ASP A 38 17.67 7.09 -10.84
CA ASP A 38 16.98 6.74 -12.08
C ASP A 38 16.56 5.25 -12.14
N PRO A 39 15.53 4.87 -11.37
CA PRO A 39 15.01 3.50 -11.40
C PRO A 39 14.56 3.07 -12.81
N ALA A 40 13.97 3.99 -13.58
CA ALA A 40 13.46 3.69 -14.93
C ALA A 40 14.60 3.37 -15.90
N GLY A 41 15.66 4.19 -15.92
CA GLY A 41 16.86 3.92 -16.70
C GLY A 41 17.55 2.62 -16.28
N LEU A 42 17.56 2.29 -14.99
CA LEU A 42 18.07 1.00 -14.51
C LEU A 42 17.25 -0.18 -15.06
N TYR A 43 15.92 -0.08 -15.08
CA TYR A 43 15.06 -1.11 -15.66
C TYR A 43 15.30 -1.30 -17.16
N GLU A 44 15.48 -0.21 -17.92
CA GLU A 44 15.79 -0.31 -19.35
C GLU A 44 17.17 -0.93 -19.61
N LYS A 45 18.19 -0.61 -18.81
CA LYS A 45 19.50 -1.28 -18.89
C LYS A 45 19.38 -2.78 -18.64
N LEU A 46 18.68 -3.17 -17.58
CA LEU A 46 18.44 -4.58 -17.26
C LEU A 46 17.66 -5.29 -18.36
N ARG A 47 16.66 -4.62 -18.98
CA ARG A 47 15.89 -5.18 -20.08
C ARG A 47 16.74 -5.37 -21.33
N ALA A 48 17.60 -4.41 -21.65
CA ALA A 48 18.53 -4.51 -22.78
C ALA A 48 19.55 -5.64 -22.60
N GLU A 49 20.01 -5.88 -21.37
CA GLU A 49 21.00 -6.91 -21.04
C GLU A 49 20.41 -8.32 -20.92
N HIS A 50 19.21 -8.46 -20.34
CA HIS A 50 18.67 -9.75 -19.93
C HIS A 50 17.28 -10.10 -20.50
N GLY A 51 16.60 -9.17 -21.17
CA GLY A 51 15.25 -9.35 -21.68
C GLY A 51 14.16 -9.13 -20.63
N GLU A 52 13.12 -9.96 -20.63
CA GLU A 52 11.94 -9.78 -19.77
C GLU A 52 12.19 -10.07 -18.28
N VAL A 53 13.26 -10.79 -17.95
CA VAL A 53 13.59 -11.20 -16.58
C VAL A 53 15.10 -11.03 -16.37
N ALA A 54 15.50 -10.32 -15.32
CA ALA A 54 16.89 -9.98 -15.05
C ALA A 54 17.34 -10.42 -13.65
N PRO A 55 18.56 -10.96 -13.48
CA PRO A 55 19.13 -11.20 -12.16
C PRO A 55 19.54 -9.87 -11.51
N VAL A 56 19.23 -9.71 -10.23
CA VAL A 56 19.48 -8.48 -9.47
C VAL A 56 19.89 -8.78 -8.03
N LEU A 57 20.45 -7.78 -7.35
CA LEU A 57 20.79 -7.83 -5.94
C LEU A 57 19.89 -6.89 -5.13
N LEU A 58 19.30 -7.44 -4.06
CA LEU A 58 18.61 -6.70 -3.01
C LEU A 58 19.60 -6.31 -1.91
N HIS A 59 19.16 -5.45 -0.98
CA HIS A 59 19.97 -5.01 0.15
C HIS A 59 20.64 -6.19 0.88
N GLY A 60 21.94 -6.05 1.18
CA GLY A 60 22.77 -7.15 1.70
C GLY A 60 23.26 -8.11 0.61
N ASP A 61 23.28 -7.67 -0.65
CA ASP A 61 23.64 -8.46 -1.84
C ASP A 61 22.89 -9.81 -1.93
N LEU A 62 21.61 -9.79 -1.52
CA LEU A 62 20.75 -10.96 -1.58
C LEU A 62 20.23 -11.15 -3.02
N PRO A 63 20.45 -12.31 -3.66
CA PRO A 63 20.07 -12.51 -5.06
C PRO A 63 18.55 -12.63 -5.21
N ALA A 64 18.03 -12.00 -6.26
CA ALA A 64 16.65 -12.10 -6.69
C ALA A 64 16.54 -11.98 -8.22
N TRP A 65 15.35 -12.24 -8.75
CA TRP A 65 14.99 -12.02 -10.14
C TRP A 65 14.02 -10.85 -10.25
N LEU A 66 14.30 -9.88 -11.11
CA LEU A 66 13.39 -8.81 -11.45
C LEU A 66 12.64 -9.15 -12.74
N ILE A 67 11.30 -9.17 -12.68
CA ILE A 67 10.45 -9.38 -13.86
C ILE A 67 10.10 -8.02 -14.46
N LEU A 68 10.60 -7.75 -15.66
CA LEU A 68 10.49 -6.49 -16.39
C LEU A 68 9.40 -6.51 -17.47
N GLY A 69 9.08 -7.68 -18.02
CA GLY A 69 8.08 -7.84 -19.08
C GLY A 69 6.64 -7.84 -18.54
N HIS A 70 5.71 -7.24 -19.27
CA HIS A 70 4.28 -7.19 -18.90
C HIS A 70 3.67 -8.59 -18.83
N SER A 71 3.91 -9.39 -19.87
CA SER A 71 3.38 -10.76 -20.00
C SER A 71 3.97 -11.71 -18.94
N ALA A 72 5.27 -11.58 -18.66
CA ALA A 72 5.97 -12.36 -17.64
C ALA A 72 5.46 -12.02 -16.23
N ASN A 73 5.20 -10.74 -15.93
CA ASN A 73 4.57 -10.32 -14.68
C ASN A 73 3.19 -10.96 -14.50
N LEU A 74 2.32 -10.89 -15.52
CA LEU A 74 1.00 -11.53 -15.48
C LEU A 74 1.09 -13.05 -15.27
N THR A 75 2.05 -13.70 -15.90
CA THR A 75 2.30 -15.14 -15.73
C THR A 75 2.67 -15.47 -14.28
N ALA A 76 3.60 -14.73 -13.68
CA ALA A 76 3.99 -14.89 -12.29
C ALA A 76 2.86 -14.58 -11.29
N MET A 77 2.02 -13.60 -11.61
CA MET A 77 0.87 -13.22 -10.79
C MET A 77 -0.25 -14.27 -10.80
N ARG A 78 -0.53 -14.86 -11.98
CA ARG A 78 -1.65 -15.79 -12.20
C ARG A 78 -1.33 -17.25 -11.89
N THR A 79 -0.08 -17.58 -11.60
CA THR A 79 0.36 -18.97 -11.43
C THR A 79 0.96 -19.23 -10.04
N PRO A 80 0.18 -19.11 -8.94
CA PRO A 80 0.69 -19.29 -7.58
C PRO A 80 1.21 -20.70 -7.30
N SER A 81 0.79 -21.70 -8.07
CA SER A 81 1.34 -23.06 -8.01
C SER A 81 2.82 -23.13 -8.42
N ARG A 82 3.29 -22.22 -9.28
CA ARG A 82 4.71 -22.07 -9.68
C ARG A 82 5.42 -20.97 -8.90
N PHE A 83 4.71 -19.89 -8.59
CA PHE A 83 5.25 -18.68 -7.97
C PHE A 83 4.45 -18.34 -6.71
N SER A 84 4.79 -19.00 -5.61
CA SER A 84 4.09 -18.94 -4.33
C SER A 84 4.26 -17.57 -3.65
N ARG A 85 3.33 -17.23 -2.76
CA ARG A 85 3.43 -16.09 -1.85
C ARG A 85 4.03 -16.39 -0.49
N ASP A 86 4.34 -17.66 -0.24
CA ASP A 86 4.92 -18.09 1.03
C ASP A 86 6.42 -17.80 1.08
N SER A 87 6.79 -16.76 1.82
CA SER A 87 8.19 -16.35 1.97
C SER A 87 9.06 -17.37 2.69
N ARG A 88 8.49 -18.31 3.44
CA ARG A 88 9.23 -19.42 4.10
C ARG A 88 9.89 -20.35 3.08
N ARG A 89 9.53 -20.24 1.79
CA ARG A 89 10.17 -20.96 0.69
C ARG A 89 11.54 -20.42 0.34
N TRP A 90 11.83 -19.17 0.67
CA TRP A 90 13.02 -18.47 0.22
C TRP A 90 14.30 -19.20 0.64
N THR A 91 15.16 -19.49 -0.33
CA THR A 91 16.45 -20.13 -0.09
C THR A 91 17.34 -19.30 0.84
N ALA A 92 17.31 -17.97 0.73
CA ALA A 92 18.11 -17.10 1.60
C ALA A 92 17.72 -17.21 3.08
N PHE A 93 16.43 -17.32 3.39
CA PHE A 93 15.97 -17.58 4.77
C PHE A 93 16.43 -18.95 5.27
N LYS A 94 16.27 -20.00 4.45
CA LYS A 94 16.69 -21.36 4.83
C LYS A 94 18.18 -21.48 5.09
N LYS A 95 18.99 -20.68 4.39
CA LYS A 95 20.45 -20.62 4.55
C LYS A 95 20.91 -19.64 5.63
N GLY A 96 19.99 -18.93 6.29
CA GLY A 96 20.33 -17.95 7.32
C GLY A 96 21.09 -16.73 6.78
N LEU A 97 20.94 -16.40 5.49
CA LEU A 97 21.61 -15.25 4.86
C LEU A 97 20.93 -13.92 5.19
N VAL A 98 19.68 -13.96 5.64
CA VAL A 98 18.89 -12.78 5.98
C VAL A 98 18.93 -12.59 7.48
N THR A 99 19.49 -11.47 7.92
CA THR A 99 19.57 -11.13 9.33
C THR A 99 18.23 -10.56 9.83
N PRO A 100 17.89 -10.70 11.13
CA PRO A 100 16.64 -10.16 11.68
C PRO A 100 16.49 -8.63 11.55
N ASP A 101 17.60 -7.91 11.44
CA ASP A 101 17.69 -6.45 11.26
C ASP A 101 17.76 -6.02 9.78
N SER A 102 17.69 -6.97 8.83
CA SER A 102 17.67 -6.64 7.41
C SER A 102 16.50 -5.69 7.09
N PRO A 103 16.73 -4.61 6.30
CA PRO A 103 15.68 -3.67 5.92
C PRO A 103 14.61 -4.30 5.01
N LEU A 104 14.83 -5.52 4.50
CA LEU A 104 13.82 -6.25 3.75
C LEU A 104 12.74 -6.83 4.67
N MET A 105 13.07 -7.15 5.92
CA MET A 105 12.21 -7.92 6.84
C MET A 105 10.75 -7.42 6.93
N PRO A 106 10.46 -6.10 7.02
CA PRO A 106 9.08 -5.61 7.06
C PRO A 106 8.21 -6.04 5.87
N VAL A 107 8.83 -6.35 4.72
CA VAL A 107 8.17 -6.65 3.44
C VAL A 107 8.09 -8.15 3.19
N ILE A 108 9.13 -8.91 3.58
CA ILE A 108 9.27 -10.34 3.22
C ILE A 108 9.01 -11.30 4.38
N ALA A 109 9.02 -10.84 5.64
CA ALA A 109 8.80 -11.72 6.77
C ALA A 109 7.38 -12.30 6.72
N TRP A 110 7.26 -13.62 6.88
CA TRP A 110 5.96 -14.27 6.84
C TRP A 110 5.07 -13.82 8.01
N GLN A 111 3.82 -13.48 7.70
CA GLN A 111 2.77 -13.13 8.67
C GLN A 111 1.50 -13.94 8.36
N PRO A 112 0.57 -14.11 9.33
CA PRO A 112 -0.72 -14.79 9.11
C PRO A 112 -1.70 -13.92 8.31
N LEU A 113 -1.26 -13.47 7.13
CA LEU A 113 -2.00 -12.63 6.20
C LEU A 113 -2.27 -13.41 4.92
N CYS A 114 -3.41 -13.14 4.28
CA CYS A 114 -3.69 -13.70 2.95
C CYS A 114 -2.56 -13.41 1.96
N VAL A 115 -1.92 -12.24 2.02
CA VAL A 115 -0.83 -11.84 1.11
C VAL A 115 0.44 -12.72 1.20
N PHE A 116 0.60 -13.52 2.26
CA PHE A 116 1.71 -14.47 2.47
C PHE A 116 1.28 -15.94 2.41
N ALA A 117 0.02 -16.20 2.07
CA ALA A 117 -0.55 -17.54 2.01
C ALA A 117 -0.90 -17.91 0.55
N ASP A 118 -1.08 -19.21 0.30
CA ASP A 118 -1.60 -19.75 -0.96
C ASP A 118 -2.67 -20.81 -0.67
N GLY A 119 -3.36 -21.27 -1.72
CA GLY A 119 -4.34 -22.37 -1.61
C GLY A 119 -5.53 -22.05 -0.69
N GLU A 120 -5.95 -23.03 0.11
CA GLU A 120 -7.13 -22.91 0.98
C GLU A 120 -6.95 -21.89 2.11
N GLU A 121 -5.73 -21.76 2.67
CA GLU A 121 -5.44 -20.74 3.71
C GLU A 121 -5.61 -19.34 3.13
N HIS A 122 -5.03 -19.08 1.95
CA HIS A 122 -5.25 -17.83 1.23
C HIS A 122 -6.72 -17.60 0.96
N LYS A 123 -7.43 -18.58 0.40
CA LYS A 123 -8.85 -18.46 0.04
C LYS A 123 -9.71 -18.11 1.25
N ARG A 124 -9.54 -18.79 2.39
CA ARG A 124 -10.28 -18.52 3.64
C ARG A 124 -10.08 -17.08 4.11
N LEU A 125 -8.83 -16.63 4.20
CA LEU A 125 -8.50 -15.27 4.66
C LEU A 125 -8.93 -14.21 3.66
N ARG A 126 -8.69 -14.46 2.36
CA ARG A 126 -8.94 -13.51 1.28
C ARG A 126 -10.43 -13.25 1.06
N VAL A 127 -11.27 -14.27 1.19
CA VAL A 127 -12.73 -14.10 1.11
C VAL A 127 -13.21 -13.17 2.22
N ALA A 128 -12.75 -13.36 3.46
CA ALA A 128 -13.14 -12.47 4.57
C ALA A 128 -12.79 -10.99 4.32
N VAL A 129 -11.60 -10.74 3.81
CA VAL A 129 -11.17 -9.37 3.45
C VAL A 129 -12.01 -8.82 2.30
N THR A 130 -12.17 -9.60 1.24
CA THR A 130 -12.87 -9.14 0.02
C THR A 130 -14.36 -8.88 0.31
N ASP A 131 -15.03 -9.80 1.00
CA ASP A 131 -16.43 -9.65 1.39
C ASP A 131 -16.64 -8.45 2.30
N SER A 132 -15.72 -8.19 3.23
CA SER A 132 -15.80 -7.04 4.13
C SER A 132 -15.57 -5.72 3.39
N LEU A 133 -14.60 -5.65 2.46
CA LEU A 133 -14.37 -4.45 1.66
C LEU A 133 -15.53 -4.15 0.69
N ASN A 134 -16.14 -5.20 0.12
CA ASN A 134 -17.28 -5.07 -0.80
C ASN A 134 -18.57 -4.57 -0.14
N ARG A 135 -18.64 -4.54 1.20
CA ARG A 135 -19.77 -3.95 1.94
C ARG A 135 -19.78 -2.42 1.91
N PHE A 136 -18.66 -1.77 1.59
CA PHE A 136 -18.63 -0.32 1.47
C PHE A 136 -19.26 0.14 0.16
N ASP A 137 -20.35 0.90 0.27
CA ASP A 137 -21.02 1.45 -0.90
C ASP A 137 -20.37 2.76 -1.39
N ARG A 138 -20.42 2.99 -2.71
CA ARG A 138 -19.83 4.17 -3.36
C ARG A 138 -20.36 5.49 -2.82
N ARG A 139 -21.63 5.57 -2.41
CA ARG A 139 -22.25 6.79 -1.90
C ARG A 139 -21.75 7.11 -0.49
N GLY A 140 -21.60 6.09 0.36
CA GLY A 140 -20.96 6.19 1.68
C GLY A 140 -19.54 6.71 1.57
N MET A 141 -18.74 6.08 0.71
CA MET A 141 -17.37 6.49 0.42
C MET A 141 -17.31 7.95 -0.05
N ARG A 142 -18.12 8.34 -1.04
CA ARG A 142 -18.17 9.72 -1.54
C ARG A 142 -18.48 10.72 -0.42
N ARG A 143 -19.37 10.41 0.52
CA ARG A 143 -19.66 11.30 1.67
C ARG A 143 -18.44 11.52 2.55
N TYR A 144 -17.72 10.46 2.92
CA TYR A 144 -16.52 10.58 3.75
C TYR A 144 -15.42 11.36 3.03
N VAL A 145 -15.14 11.02 1.78
CA VAL A 145 -14.13 11.72 0.97
C VAL A 145 -14.49 13.19 0.83
N THR A 146 -15.77 13.51 0.55
CA THR A 146 -16.22 14.91 0.43
C THR A 146 -16.00 15.71 1.69
N ARG A 147 -16.39 15.15 2.84
CA ARG A 147 -16.24 15.79 4.13
C ARG A 147 -14.78 16.14 4.42
N PHE A 148 -13.89 15.16 4.29
CA PHE A 148 -12.48 15.36 4.63
C PHE A 148 -11.74 16.22 3.60
N ALA A 149 -12.06 16.10 2.31
CA ALA A 149 -11.51 16.99 1.29
C ALA A 149 -11.93 18.44 1.55
N ASP A 150 -13.21 18.70 1.84
CA ASP A 150 -13.68 20.05 2.18
C ASP A 150 -13.04 20.61 3.46
N GLN A 151 -12.77 19.76 4.47
CA GLN A 151 -12.06 20.16 5.69
C GLN A 151 -10.61 20.56 5.39
N LEU A 152 -9.85 19.70 4.70
CA LEU A 152 -8.46 19.98 4.35
C LEU A 152 -8.36 21.26 3.50
N ILE A 153 -9.25 21.44 2.52
CA ILE A 153 -9.29 22.64 1.68
C ILE A 153 -9.67 23.89 2.47
N GLN A 154 -10.47 23.80 3.53
CA GLN A 154 -10.80 24.95 4.38
C GLN A 154 -9.60 25.43 5.18
N ASP A 155 -8.66 24.54 5.52
CA ASP A 155 -7.49 24.87 6.32
C ASP A 155 -6.48 25.70 5.52
N PHE A 156 -6.20 25.33 4.26
CA PHE A 156 -5.28 26.07 3.39
C PHE A 156 -5.96 27.03 2.40
N GLY A 157 -7.27 26.91 2.15
CA GLY A 157 -8.00 27.75 1.20
C GLY A 157 -7.87 29.27 1.43
N PRO A 158 -7.84 29.79 2.67
CA PRO A 158 -7.68 31.22 2.93
C PRO A 158 -6.30 31.79 2.60
N THR A 159 -5.26 30.97 2.47
CA THR A 159 -3.88 31.45 2.26
C THR A 159 -3.60 31.77 0.78
N GLY A 160 -4.37 31.19 -0.15
CA GLY A 160 -4.10 31.25 -1.60
C GLY A 160 -2.92 30.39 -2.06
N GLN A 161 -2.36 29.57 -1.18
CA GLN A 161 -1.21 28.70 -1.47
C GLN A 161 -1.27 27.41 -0.66
N ALA A 162 -0.80 26.30 -1.23
CA ALA A 162 -0.73 25.03 -0.53
C ALA A 162 0.42 24.16 -1.03
N GLU A 163 0.90 23.25 -0.20
CA GLU A 163 1.73 22.12 -0.60
C GLU A 163 0.82 20.88 -0.60
N LEU A 164 0.42 20.42 -1.80
CA LEU A 164 -0.67 19.44 -1.94
C LEU A 164 -0.31 18.04 -1.48
N VAL A 165 0.97 17.65 -1.46
CA VAL A 165 1.38 16.34 -0.95
C VAL A 165 1.10 16.29 0.55
N ALA A 166 1.70 17.18 1.32
CA ALA A 166 1.66 17.18 2.78
C ALA A 166 0.37 17.74 3.36
N GLN A 167 -0.34 18.63 2.68
CA GLN A 167 -1.58 19.22 3.20
C GLN A 167 -2.85 18.54 2.68
N PHE A 168 -2.77 17.71 1.64
CA PHE A 168 -3.95 17.05 1.06
C PHE A 168 -3.76 15.56 0.82
N ALA A 169 -2.83 15.17 -0.06
CA ALA A 169 -2.67 13.79 -0.54
C ALA A 169 -2.36 12.82 0.60
N GLU A 170 -1.47 13.19 1.52
CA GLU A 170 -1.07 12.35 2.65
C GLU A 170 -2.12 12.23 3.77
N HIS A 171 -3.11 13.14 3.82
CA HIS A 171 -4.13 13.15 4.87
C HIS A 171 -5.44 12.48 4.43
N LEU A 172 -5.89 12.74 3.20
CA LEU A 172 -7.22 12.35 2.75
C LEU A 172 -7.47 10.83 2.84
N PRO A 173 -6.57 9.94 2.36
CA PRO A 173 -6.80 8.50 2.43
C PRO A 173 -6.90 8.00 3.87
N MET A 174 -5.98 8.38 4.75
CA MET A 174 -6.00 7.95 6.15
C MET A 174 -7.29 8.39 6.86
N LEU A 175 -7.71 9.64 6.68
CA LEU A 175 -8.94 10.15 7.29
C LEU A 175 -10.16 9.34 6.84
N VAL A 176 -10.25 9.00 5.54
CA VAL A 176 -11.31 8.12 5.04
C VAL A 176 -11.20 6.72 5.65
N MET A 177 -9.99 6.14 5.68
CA MET A 177 -9.76 4.80 6.23
C MET A 177 -10.13 4.70 7.72
N THR A 178 -9.93 5.75 8.52
CA THR A 178 -10.39 5.75 9.92
C THR A 178 -11.88 5.49 10.05
N GLN A 179 -12.70 6.03 9.13
CA GLN A 179 -14.14 5.79 9.13
C GLN A 179 -14.49 4.36 8.72
N LEU A 180 -13.76 3.80 7.76
CA LEU A 180 -13.97 2.42 7.31
C LEU A 180 -13.60 1.41 8.40
N VAL A 181 -12.60 1.72 9.21
CA VAL A 181 -12.21 0.92 10.39
C VAL A 181 -13.10 1.24 11.61
N GLY A 182 -14.06 2.17 11.48
CA GLY A 182 -15.01 2.52 12.54
C GLY A 182 -14.37 3.27 13.71
N MET A 183 -13.26 3.98 13.47
CA MET A 183 -12.57 4.80 14.46
C MET A 183 -13.18 6.21 14.54
N PRO A 184 -13.19 6.83 15.74
CA PRO A 184 -13.46 8.26 15.87
C PRO A 184 -12.44 9.12 15.09
N ASP A 185 -12.89 10.31 14.64
CA ASP A 185 -12.08 11.23 13.82
C ASP A 185 -10.75 11.64 14.50
N GLU A 186 -10.71 11.67 15.83
CA GLU A 186 -9.54 12.08 16.62
C GLU A 186 -8.27 11.23 16.38
N TYR A 187 -8.44 9.99 15.90
CA TYR A 187 -7.32 9.10 15.59
C TYR A 187 -6.61 9.47 14.28
N GLY A 188 -7.30 10.13 13.36
CA GLY A 188 -6.82 10.42 12.00
C GLY A 188 -5.45 11.09 11.96
N PRO A 189 -5.27 12.28 12.56
CA PRO A 189 -4.00 13.02 12.50
C PRO A 189 -2.81 12.22 13.01
N ARG A 190 -2.94 11.54 14.16
CA ARG A 190 -1.84 10.76 14.73
C ARG A 190 -1.54 9.48 13.93
N LEU A 191 -2.55 8.89 13.29
CA LEU A 191 -2.34 7.76 12.37
C LEU A 191 -1.65 8.19 11.08
N VAL A 192 -1.91 9.39 10.56
CA VAL A 192 -1.16 9.96 9.43
C VAL A 192 0.32 10.08 9.78
N GLU A 193 0.63 10.68 10.93
CA GLU A 193 2.00 10.81 11.42
C GLU A 193 2.68 9.45 11.57
N ALA A 194 2.02 8.50 12.24
CA ALA A 194 2.56 7.16 12.45
C ALA A 194 2.78 6.41 11.13
N ALA A 195 1.86 6.52 10.16
CA ALA A 195 2.01 5.91 8.85
C ALA A 195 3.19 6.51 8.07
N ARG A 196 3.32 7.85 8.04
CA ARG A 196 4.47 8.52 7.42
C ARG A 196 5.80 8.10 8.06
N ASP A 197 5.84 8.03 9.38
CA ASP A 197 7.03 7.67 10.14
C ASP A 197 7.48 6.23 9.85
N LEU A 198 6.51 5.30 9.77
CA LEU A 198 6.74 3.93 9.32
C LEU A 198 7.30 3.85 7.92
N MET A 199 6.75 4.64 6.99
CA MET A 199 7.21 4.66 5.61
C MET A 199 8.63 5.20 5.46
N LYS A 200 8.98 6.22 6.23
CA LYS A 200 10.34 6.78 6.25
C LYS A 200 11.35 5.88 6.96
N GLY A 201 10.89 4.90 7.75
CA GLY A 201 11.77 4.00 8.50
C GLY A 201 12.66 4.74 9.50
N THR A 202 12.14 5.80 10.13
CA THR A 202 12.90 6.61 11.09
C THR A 202 13.23 5.80 12.36
N GLU A 203 14.04 6.39 13.26
CA GLU A 203 14.32 5.84 14.58
C GLU A 203 13.05 5.62 15.43
N THR A 204 11.97 6.36 15.17
CA THR A 204 10.69 6.24 15.88
C THR A 204 9.69 5.30 15.20
N ALA A 205 10.02 4.74 14.04
CA ALA A 205 9.12 3.88 13.27
C ALA A 205 8.57 2.70 14.08
N ILE A 206 9.38 2.12 14.97
CA ILE A 206 8.93 1.03 15.87
C ILE A 206 7.83 1.53 16.82
N ALA A 207 8.02 2.69 17.45
CA ALA A 207 7.02 3.27 18.34
C ALA A 207 5.73 3.65 17.58
N SER A 208 5.87 4.13 16.33
CA SER A 208 4.75 4.38 15.43
C SER A 208 3.98 3.11 15.08
N ASN A 209 4.67 1.99 14.83
CA ASN A 209 4.04 0.68 14.64
C ASN A 209 3.26 0.26 15.90
N ASP A 210 3.87 0.38 17.07
CA ASP A 210 3.26 -0.01 18.34
C ASP A 210 2.01 0.82 18.63
N TYR A 211 2.02 2.11 18.29
CA TYR A 211 0.84 2.96 18.36
C TYR A 211 -0.29 2.47 17.44
N VAL A 212 0.01 2.15 16.18
CA VAL A 212 -0.98 1.61 15.22
C VAL A 212 -1.59 0.31 15.75
N VAL A 213 -0.73 -0.64 16.16
CA VAL A 213 -1.16 -1.94 16.69
C VAL A 213 -2.03 -1.78 17.94
N ALA A 214 -1.60 -0.96 18.90
CA ALA A 214 -2.35 -0.70 20.13
C ALA A 214 -3.71 -0.05 19.82
N THR A 215 -3.76 0.85 18.83
CA THR A 215 -4.99 1.49 18.39
C THR A 215 -5.97 0.48 17.79
N LEU A 216 -5.50 -0.38 16.89
CA LEU A 216 -6.33 -1.42 16.29
C LEU A 216 -6.86 -2.42 17.33
N ARG A 217 -6.03 -2.83 18.30
CA ARG A 217 -6.49 -3.70 19.41
C ARG A 217 -7.61 -3.05 20.23
N ARG A 218 -7.45 -1.77 20.60
CA ARG A 218 -8.53 -1.02 21.29
C ARG A 218 -9.80 -0.95 20.46
N MET A 219 -9.68 -0.83 19.14
CA MET A 219 -10.84 -0.82 18.25
C MET A 219 -11.53 -2.18 18.22
N MET A 220 -10.77 -3.28 18.12
CA MET A 220 -11.34 -4.63 18.23
C MET A 220 -12.09 -4.79 19.55
N ASP A 221 -11.51 -4.41 20.70
CA ASP A 221 -12.16 -4.49 22.01
C ASP A 221 -13.48 -3.72 22.07
N ARG A 222 -13.49 -2.48 21.55
CA ARG A 222 -14.72 -1.67 21.47
C ARG A 222 -15.79 -2.33 20.60
N LYS A 223 -15.39 -2.87 19.45
CA LYS A 223 -16.32 -3.50 18.49
C LYS A 223 -16.82 -4.88 18.93
N ARG A 224 -16.17 -5.54 19.89
CA ARG A 224 -16.74 -6.72 20.57
C ARG A 224 -18.03 -6.39 21.31
N VAL A 225 -18.06 -5.24 21.97
CA VAL A 225 -19.20 -4.80 22.79
C VAL A 225 -20.25 -4.09 21.94
N ALA A 226 -19.81 -3.29 20.97
CA ALA A 226 -20.70 -2.53 20.09
C ALA A 226 -20.25 -2.64 18.62
N PRO A 227 -20.62 -3.73 17.92
CA PRO A 227 -20.33 -3.88 16.50
C PRO A 227 -21.01 -2.79 15.66
N GLY A 228 -20.38 -2.43 14.54
CA GLY A 228 -20.87 -1.41 13.62
C GLY A 228 -20.75 -1.82 12.15
N ALA A 229 -21.11 -0.88 11.28
CA ALA A 229 -20.92 -1.00 9.84
C ALA A 229 -19.48 -0.58 9.45
N ASP A 230 -18.51 -1.39 9.89
CA ASP A 230 -17.09 -1.14 9.72
C ASP A 230 -16.29 -2.44 9.51
N LEU A 231 -15.10 -2.28 8.95
CA LEU A 231 -14.21 -3.38 8.58
C LEU A 231 -13.82 -4.25 9.79
N VAL A 232 -13.63 -3.65 10.96
CA VAL A 232 -13.27 -4.37 12.19
C VAL A 232 -14.39 -5.35 12.57
N SER A 233 -15.62 -4.85 12.65
CA SER A 233 -16.79 -5.65 13.01
C SER A 233 -17.02 -6.77 12.00
N TRP A 234 -16.91 -6.48 10.70
CA TRP A 234 -17.16 -7.47 9.66
C TRP A 234 -16.11 -8.57 9.58
N LEU A 235 -14.82 -8.25 9.78
CA LEU A 235 -13.77 -9.27 9.83
C LEU A 235 -13.92 -10.17 11.06
N MET A 236 -14.24 -9.59 12.23
CA MET A 236 -14.43 -10.35 13.47
C MET A 236 -15.64 -11.28 13.44
N GLN A 237 -16.68 -10.90 12.69
CA GLN A 237 -17.93 -11.67 12.57
C GLN A 237 -17.99 -12.54 11.32
N HIS A 238 -16.92 -12.60 10.53
CA HIS A 238 -16.92 -13.32 9.27
C HIS A 238 -17.01 -14.84 9.49
N ASP A 239 -17.80 -15.54 8.68
CA ASP A 239 -17.99 -16.99 8.74
C ASP A 239 -16.68 -17.79 8.48
N ALA A 240 -15.65 -17.12 7.98
CA ALA A 240 -14.30 -17.69 7.79
C ALA A 240 -13.55 -17.90 9.12
N GLY A 241 -14.10 -17.41 10.24
CA GLY A 241 -13.59 -17.66 11.59
C GLY A 241 -12.17 -17.15 11.80
N LEU A 242 -11.90 -15.90 11.45
CA LEU A 242 -10.57 -15.31 11.62
C LEU A 242 -10.24 -15.23 13.12
N THR A 243 -9.00 -15.57 13.47
CA THR A 243 -8.48 -15.36 14.83
C THR A 243 -8.24 -13.87 15.10
N ASP A 244 -8.13 -13.47 16.37
CA ASP A 244 -7.81 -12.09 16.74
C ASP A 244 -6.52 -11.57 16.07
N ASP A 245 -5.48 -12.40 16.00
CA ASP A 245 -4.22 -12.02 15.36
C ASP A 245 -4.38 -11.91 13.83
N GLU A 246 -5.17 -12.79 13.21
CA GLU A 246 -5.50 -12.66 11.78
C GLU A 246 -6.28 -11.37 11.51
N VAL A 247 -7.30 -11.04 12.32
CA VAL A 247 -8.06 -9.80 12.17
C VAL A 247 -7.14 -8.59 12.32
N LEU A 248 -6.34 -8.55 13.39
CA LEU A 248 -5.44 -7.43 13.67
C LEU A 248 -4.45 -7.19 12.54
N GLU A 249 -3.78 -8.24 12.05
CA GLU A 249 -2.79 -8.11 10.98
C GLU A 249 -3.48 -7.66 9.68
N HIS A 250 -4.67 -8.18 9.35
CA HIS A 250 -5.41 -7.76 8.16
C HIS A 250 -5.86 -6.29 8.25
N LEU A 251 -6.31 -5.83 9.42
CA LEU A 251 -6.63 -4.42 9.64
C LEU A 251 -5.39 -3.54 9.47
N ARG A 252 -4.24 -3.97 10.02
CA ARG A 252 -2.98 -3.25 9.93
C ARG A 252 -2.52 -3.12 8.48
N VAL A 253 -2.49 -4.21 7.71
CA VAL A 253 -2.05 -4.18 6.31
C VAL A 253 -3.01 -3.38 5.44
N VAL A 254 -4.33 -3.50 5.64
CA VAL A 254 -5.32 -2.70 4.89
C VAL A 254 -5.14 -1.22 5.19
N LEU A 255 -4.96 -0.82 6.46
CA LEU A 255 -4.78 0.57 6.84
C LEU A 255 -3.52 1.19 6.23
N LEU A 256 -2.38 0.51 6.34
CA LEU A 256 -1.09 1.05 5.88
C LEU A 256 -0.96 1.00 4.35
N ALA A 257 -1.28 -0.14 3.73
CA ALA A 257 -1.12 -0.30 2.28
C ALA A 257 -2.12 0.54 1.49
N ALA A 258 -3.38 0.65 1.96
CA ALA A 258 -4.36 1.50 1.29
C ALA A 258 -4.01 2.99 1.43
N ASN A 259 -3.36 3.39 2.53
CA ASN A 259 -2.93 4.77 2.69
C ASN A 259 -1.84 5.13 1.68
N GLU A 260 -0.67 4.51 1.79
CA GLU A 260 0.52 4.87 0.99
C GLU A 260 0.25 4.86 -0.51
N THR A 261 -0.37 3.80 -1.02
CA THR A 261 -0.65 3.67 -2.45
C THR A 261 -1.64 4.71 -2.96
N THR A 262 -2.62 5.09 -2.13
CA THR A 262 -3.60 6.12 -2.49
C THR A 262 -3.00 7.53 -2.40
N VAL A 263 -2.07 7.78 -1.46
CA VAL A 263 -1.29 9.03 -1.41
C VAL A 263 -0.57 9.26 -2.73
N ASN A 264 0.20 8.26 -3.18
CA ASN A 264 0.96 8.35 -4.43
C ASN A 264 0.04 8.55 -5.64
N LEU A 265 -1.06 7.79 -5.72
CA LEU A 265 -2.04 7.97 -6.78
C LEU A 265 -2.62 9.39 -6.82
N ILE A 266 -2.95 9.98 -5.66
CA ILE A 266 -3.45 11.36 -5.59
C ILE A 266 -2.37 12.34 -6.04
N ALA A 267 -1.16 12.24 -5.48
CA ALA A 267 -0.06 13.16 -5.76
C ALA A 267 0.34 13.15 -7.24
N ASP A 268 0.54 11.97 -7.83
CA ASP A 268 0.94 11.84 -9.24
C ASP A 268 -0.18 12.26 -10.20
N THR A 269 -1.45 12.01 -9.84
CA THR A 269 -2.58 12.49 -10.64
C THR A 269 -2.72 14.00 -10.57
N LEU A 270 -2.55 14.61 -9.40
CA LEU A 270 -2.54 16.08 -9.27
C LEU A 270 -1.39 16.71 -10.05
N LYS A 271 -0.19 16.11 -9.98
CA LYS A 271 0.97 16.52 -10.79
C LYS A 271 0.62 16.50 -12.27
N MET A 272 0.07 15.40 -12.77
CA MET A 272 -0.32 15.30 -14.18
C MET A 272 -1.43 16.29 -14.56
N VAL A 273 -2.44 16.48 -13.72
CA VAL A 273 -3.52 17.46 -13.94
C VAL A 273 -2.97 18.89 -14.05
N LEU A 274 -1.93 19.22 -13.27
CA LEU A 274 -1.34 20.55 -13.23
C LEU A 274 -0.33 20.81 -14.34
N THR A 275 0.38 19.79 -14.82
CA THR A 275 1.47 19.96 -15.79
C THR A 275 1.14 19.47 -17.20
N ASP A 276 0.22 18.52 -17.36
CA ASP A 276 -0.04 17.88 -18.66
C ASP A 276 -0.96 18.72 -19.55
N ARG A 277 -0.45 19.06 -20.73
CA ARG A 277 -1.18 19.82 -21.77
C ARG A 277 -2.40 19.06 -22.32
N ARG A 278 -2.45 17.74 -22.20
CA ARG A 278 -3.61 16.90 -22.62
C ARG A 278 -4.81 17.11 -21.69
N PHE A 279 -4.55 17.42 -20.42
CA PHE A 279 -5.56 17.74 -19.43
C PHE A 279 -5.93 19.23 -19.45
N ARG A 280 -4.92 20.12 -19.52
CA ARG A 280 -5.13 21.58 -19.60
C ARG A 280 -5.53 21.97 -21.04
N ALA A 281 -6.83 22.16 -21.25
CA ALA A 281 -7.44 22.60 -22.50
C ALA A 281 -6.61 23.67 -23.25
N HIS A 282 -6.28 23.40 -24.51
CA HIS A 282 -6.13 24.46 -25.51
C HIS A 282 -7.54 24.94 -25.92
N LEU A 283 -7.62 25.99 -26.75
CA LEU A 283 -8.87 26.54 -27.31
C LEU A 283 -9.82 25.50 -27.96
N SER A 284 -9.38 24.25 -28.14
CA SER A 284 -10.15 23.09 -28.61
C SER A 284 -10.82 22.25 -27.51
N GLY A 285 -10.66 22.58 -26.22
CA GLY A 285 -11.09 21.75 -25.08
C GLY A 285 -10.04 20.69 -24.70
N GLY A 286 -10.03 20.28 -23.43
CA GLY A 286 -9.17 19.18 -22.94
C GLY A 286 -9.68 17.83 -23.45
N HIS A 287 -8.77 16.93 -23.84
CA HIS A 287 -9.12 15.62 -24.44
C HIS A 287 -9.08 14.45 -23.45
N MET A 288 -8.87 14.71 -22.15
CA MET A 288 -8.70 13.69 -21.12
C MET A 288 -9.58 13.99 -19.89
N THR A 289 -10.36 13.01 -19.44
CA THR A 289 -11.17 13.13 -18.21
C THR A 289 -10.33 12.80 -16.96
N LEU A 290 -10.80 13.12 -15.76
CA LEU A 290 -10.11 12.72 -14.51
C LEU A 290 -9.98 11.18 -14.36
N PRO A 291 -11.00 10.37 -14.68
CA PRO A 291 -10.83 8.91 -14.77
C PRO A 291 -9.75 8.46 -15.75
N ASP A 292 -9.66 9.08 -16.93
CA ASP A 292 -8.59 8.77 -17.89
C ASP A 292 -7.22 9.15 -17.34
N ALA A 293 -7.15 10.26 -16.61
CA ALA A 293 -5.93 10.73 -15.97
C ALA A 293 -5.45 9.73 -14.89
N LEU A 294 -6.36 9.24 -14.05
CA LEU A 294 -6.04 8.22 -13.06
C LEU A 294 -5.50 6.95 -13.71
N ASP A 295 -6.15 6.46 -14.78
CA ASP A 295 -5.71 5.25 -15.46
C ASP A 295 -4.34 5.48 -16.14
N GLN A 296 -4.11 6.65 -16.74
CA GLN A 296 -2.82 7.02 -17.31
C GLN A 296 -1.70 7.04 -16.25
N VAL A 297 -1.96 7.59 -15.05
CA VAL A 297 -1.01 7.56 -13.93
C VAL A 297 -0.74 6.13 -13.46
N LEU A 298 -1.76 5.29 -13.36
CA LEU A 298 -1.58 3.87 -12.99
C LEU A 298 -0.73 3.10 -14.01
N TRP A 299 -0.63 3.58 -15.25
CA TRP A 299 0.37 3.10 -16.22
C TRP A 299 1.74 3.74 -16.02
N ASP A 300 1.82 5.06 -16.03
CA ASP A 300 3.08 5.82 -16.09
C ASP A 300 3.87 5.82 -14.77
N SER A 301 3.16 5.82 -13.66
CA SER A 301 3.71 5.96 -12.30
C SER A 301 2.81 5.20 -11.33
N ALA A 302 2.80 3.87 -11.49
CA ALA A 302 2.07 3.00 -10.58
C ALA A 302 2.51 3.28 -9.12
N PRO A 303 1.57 3.38 -8.16
CA PRO A 303 1.90 3.72 -6.76
C PRO A 303 2.98 2.83 -6.12
N MET A 304 3.08 1.59 -6.59
CA MET A 304 4.21 0.69 -6.33
C MET A 304 4.95 0.43 -7.63
N SER A 305 6.26 0.68 -7.64
CA SER A 305 7.15 0.33 -8.74
C SER A 305 7.39 -1.18 -8.82
N LEU A 306 7.49 -1.81 -7.64
CA LEU A 306 7.91 -3.19 -7.46
C LEU A 306 7.06 -3.87 -6.37
N VAL A 307 6.67 -5.12 -6.59
CA VAL A 307 6.09 -5.98 -5.54
C VAL A 307 7.00 -7.16 -5.29
N ALA A 308 7.58 -7.19 -4.09
CA ALA A 308 8.42 -8.28 -3.64
C ALA A 308 7.61 -9.52 -3.28
N GLY A 309 8.18 -10.71 -3.50
CA GLY A 309 7.73 -11.93 -2.83
C GLY A 309 6.91 -12.89 -3.68
N ARG A 310 7.37 -13.18 -4.89
CA ARG A 310 7.03 -14.46 -5.53
C ARG A 310 8.18 -15.42 -5.29
N TRP A 311 7.91 -16.62 -4.82
CA TRP A 311 8.95 -17.65 -4.61
C TRP A 311 8.68 -18.86 -5.49
N ALA A 312 9.68 -19.24 -6.27
CA ALA A 312 9.58 -20.41 -7.13
C ALA A 312 9.34 -21.68 -6.29
N THR A 313 8.28 -22.42 -6.59
CA THR A 313 7.93 -23.66 -5.86
C THR A 313 8.78 -24.85 -6.30
N GLY A 314 9.39 -24.77 -7.47
CA GLY A 314 10.29 -25.74 -8.08
C GLY A 314 11.13 -25.07 -9.18
N ASP A 315 12.09 -25.80 -9.73
CA ASP A 315 12.88 -25.34 -10.88
C ASP A 315 11.96 -25.08 -12.08
N THR A 316 12.14 -23.92 -12.73
CA THR A 316 11.25 -23.47 -13.79
C THR A 316 11.92 -22.46 -14.70
N GLU A 317 11.25 -22.11 -15.80
CA GLU A 317 11.71 -21.07 -16.74
C GLU A 317 10.71 -19.91 -16.80
N LEU A 318 11.22 -18.68 -16.84
CA LEU A 318 10.43 -17.47 -17.06
C LEU A 318 11.27 -16.44 -17.84
N GLY A 319 10.73 -15.90 -18.94
CA GLY A 319 11.43 -14.89 -19.74
C GLY A 319 12.80 -15.34 -20.28
N GLY A 320 12.95 -16.64 -20.60
CA GLY A 320 14.21 -17.24 -21.03
C GLY A 320 15.23 -17.50 -19.90
N GLN A 321 14.90 -17.16 -18.65
CA GLN A 321 15.76 -17.36 -17.48
C GLN A 321 15.40 -18.62 -16.71
N GLN A 322 16.42 -19.36 -16.28
CA GLN A 322 16.28 -20.54 -15.43
C GLN A 322 16.16 -20.13 -13.95
N ILE A 323 14.95 -20.23 -13.42
CA ILE A 323 14.62 -19.88 -12.03
C ILE A 323 14.67 -21.14 -11.17
N LYS A 324 15.45 -21.12 -10.08
CA LYS A 324 15.60 -22.27 -9.18
C LYS A 324 14.55 -22.30 -8.09
N ALA A 325 14.24 -23.49 -7.60
CA ALA A 325 13.34 -23.68 -6.48
C ALA A 325 13.78 -22.83 -5.27
N GLY A 326 12.85 -22.03 -4.73
CA GLY A 326 13.10 -21.13 -3.61
C GLY A 326 13.74 -19.80 -3.97
N ASP A 327 14.01 -19.52 -5.25
CA ASP A 327 14.43 -18.19 -5.70
C ASP A 327 13.30 -17.18 -5.49
N MET A 328 13.69 -15.94 -5.17
CA MET A 328 12.78 -14.80 -5.04
C MET A 328 12.66 -14.08 -6.38
N LEU A 329 11.42 -13.77 -6.76
CA LEU A 329 11.10 -12.91 -7.88
C LEU A 329 10.39 -11.64 -7.40
N LEU A 330 10.75 -10.53 -8.02
CA LEU A 330 10.17 -9.20 -7.86
C LEU A 330 9.29 -8.93 -9.08
N LEU A 331 8.05 -8.55 -8.83
CA LEU A 331 7.14 -8.10 -9.87
C LEU A 331 7.46 -6.64 -10.20
N GLY A 332 8.13 -6.38 -11.33
CA GLY A 332 8.42 -5.02 -11.81
C GLY A 332 7.20 -4.39 -12.46
N LEU A 333 6.32 -3.79 -11.65
CA LEU A 333 5.08 -3.19 -12.14
C LEU A 333 5.35 -1.98 -13.03
N ALA A 334 6.23 -1.07 -12.58
CA ALA A 334 6.61 0.11 -13.35
C ALA A 334 7.29 -0.29 -14.67
N ALA A 335 8.24 -1.23 -14.61
CA ALA A 335 8.92 -1.76 -15.79
C ALA A 335 7.94 -2.46 -16.76
N GLY A 336 7.05 -3.30 -16.25
CA GLY A 336 6.07 -4.02 -17.07
C GLY A 336 5.03 -3.09 -17.70
N ASN A 337 4.65 -1.99 -17.05
CA ASN A 337 3.71 -1.02 -17.62
C ASN A 337 4.26 -0.24 -18.81
N VAL A 338 5.58 -0.09 -18.90
CA VAL A 338 6.25 0.60 -20.02
C VAL A 338 6.89 -0.37 -21.00
N ASP A 339 6.61 -1.68 -20.85
CA ASP A 339 7.14 -2.71 -21.73
C ASP A 339 6.80 -2.42 -23.20
N PRO A 340 7.81 -2.27 -24.09
CA PRO A 340 7.61 -1.96 -25.50
C PRO A 340 6.70 -2.97 -26.24
N ALA A 341 6.58 -4.21 -25.74
CA ALA A 341 5.71 -5.22 -26.34
C ALA A 341 4.22 -4.86 -26.24
N VAL A 342 3.81 -4.16 -25.17
CA VAL A 342 2.42 -3.72 -24.96
C VAL A 342 2.24 -2.22 -25.14
N ARG A 343 3.33 -1.45 -24.98
CA ARG A 343 3.31 0.01 -25.07
C ARG A 343 4.51 0.53 -25.89
N PRO A 344 4.52 0.30 -27.21
CA PRO A 344 5.64 0.67 -28.09
C PRO A 344 5.83 2.19 -28.24
N ASP A 345 4.83 3.00 -27.88
CA ASP A 345 4.88 4.45 -27.94
C ASP A 345 4.27 5.03 -26.65
N LEU A 346 5.14 5.49 -25.75
CA LEU A 346 4.72 6.04 -24.46
C LEU A 346 3.99 7.38 -24.58
N SER A 347 4.14 8.10 -25.70
CA SER A 347 3.50 9.40 -25.93
C SER A 347 2.00 9.29 -26.21
N LYS A 348 1.54 8.11 -26.62
CA LYS A 348 0.12 7.85 -26.89
C LYS A 348 -0.67 7.72 -25.59
N PRO A 349 -1.75 8.50 -25.41
CA PRO A 349 -2.62 8.33 -24.25
C PRO A 349 -3.34 6.98 -24.28
N LEU A 350 -3.60 6.43 -23.11
CA LEU A 350 -4.18 5.09 -22.96
C LEU A 350 -5.71 5.07 -22.83
N HIS A 351 -6.34 6.24 -22.66
CA HIS A 351 -7.80 6.46 -22.68
C HIS A 351 -8.63 5.34 -22.02
N GLY A 352 -8.60 5.27 -20.68
CA GLY A 352 -9.41 4.32 -19.92
C GLY A 352 -8.98 2.85 -20.05
N ASN A 353 -7.85 2.54 -20.71
CA ASN A 353 -7.28 1.19 -20.69
C ASN A 353 -6.76 0.86 -19.29
N ARG A 354 -7.36 -0.14 -18.65
CA ARG A 354 -7.04 -0.57 -17.28
C ARG A 354 -6.21 -1.85 -17.22
N SER A 355 -5.50 -2.19 -18.30
CA SER A 355 -4.61 -3.36 -18.38
C SER A 355 -3.24 -3.14 -17.75
N HIS A 356 -3.05 -2.06 -17.00
CA HIS A 356 -1.85 -1.79 -16.22
C HIS A 356 -1.68 -2.83 -15.10
N LEU A 357 -0.46 -2.96 -14.60
CA LEU A 357 -0.10 -3.88 -13.53
C LEU A 357 -0.21 -3.27 -12.12
N ALA A 358 -0.62 -2.01 -11.98
CA ALA A 358 -0.62 -1.28 -10.70
C ALA A 358 -1.39 -1.97 -9.56
N PHE A 359 -2.42 -2.77 -9.88
CA PHE A 359 -3.19 -3.55 -8.90
C PHE A 359 -2.81 -5.04 -8.87
N GLY A 360 -1.73 -5.42 -9.55
CA GLY A 360 -1.35 -6.81 -9.74
C GLY A 360 -2.37 -7.60 -10.56
N GLY A 361 -2.45 -8.90 -10.31
CA GLY A 361 -3.38 -9.79 -11.00
C GLY A 361 -3.45 -11.18 -10.36
N GLY A 362 -4.43 -11.97 -10.82
CA GLY A 362 -4.63 -13.33 -10.32
C GLY A 362 -5.17 -13.36 -8.88
N PRO A 363 -4.98 -14.45 -8.13
CA PRO A 363 -5.58 -14.62 -6.80
C PRO A 363 -5.18 -13.55 -5.77
N HIS A 364 -4.04 -12.89 -5.99
CA HIS A 364 -3.47 -11.85 -5.13
C HIS A 364 -3.64 -10.44 -5.73
N GLU A 365 -4.52 -10.24 -6.71
CA GLU A 365 -4.86 -8.89 -7.19
C GLU A 365 -5.31 -7.99 -6.02
N CYS A 366 -5.16 -6.68 -6.12
CA CYS A 366 -5.58 -5.78 -5.05
C CYS A 366 -7.10 -5.89 -4.84
N PRO A 367 -7.60 -6.12 -3.61
CA PRO A 367 -9.05 -6.13 -3.35
C PRO A 367 -9.63 -4.71 -3.20
N GLY A 368 -8.78 -3.70 -2.96
CA GLY A 368 -9.17 -2.33 -2.64
C GLY A 368 -9.20 -1.36 -3.82
N GLN A 369 -9.15 -1.84 -5.07
CA GLN A 369 -8.97 -1.00 -6.26
C GLN A 369 -10.05 0.08 -6.36
N ASP A 370 -11.32 -0.32 -6.22
CA ASP A 370 -12.46 0.58 -6.32
C ASP A 370 -12.48 1.61 -5.17
N ILE A 371 -12.02 1.23 -3.98
CA ILE A 371 -11.95 2.12 -2.82
C ILE A 371 -10.86 3.17 -3.04
N GLY A 372 -9.63 2.75 -3.37
CA GLY A 372 -8.50 3.67 -3.61
C GLY A 372 -8.80 4.64 -4.77
N ARG A 373 -9.36 4.11 -5.87
CA ARG A 373 -9.77 4.94 -7.01
C ARG A 373 -10.88 5.92 -6.62
N ALA A 374 -11.90 5.49 -5.87
CA ALA A 374 -12.98 6.37 -5.44
C ALA A 374 -12.48 7.50 -4.53
N ILE A 375 -11.52 7.23 -3.64
CA ILE A 375 -10.87 8.23 -2.80
C ILE A 375 -10.12 9.24 -3.66
N ALA A 376 -9.26 8.77 -4.56
CA ALA A 376 -8.47 9.66 -5.41
C ALA A 376 -9.35 10.49 -6.35
N GLU A 377 -10.26 9.85 -7.08
CA GLU A 377 -11.16 10.49 -8.04
C GLU A 377 -12.05 11.54 -7.36
N THR A 378 -12.72 11.18 -6.27
CA THR A 378 -13.61 12.11 -5.56
C THR A 378 -12.81 13.23 -4.88
N GLY A 379 -11.65 12.92 -4.29
CA GLY A 379 -10.81 13.91 -3.63
C GLY A 379 -10.32 14.98 -4.60
N ILE A 380 -9.77 14.54 -5.73
CA ILE A 380 -9.24 15.44 -6.77
C ILE A 380 -10.37 16.24 -7.42
N ASP A 381 -11.50 15.61 -7.75
CA ASP A 381 -12.70 16.29 -8.29
C ASP A 381 -13.14 17.45 -7.38
N ILE A 382 -13.18 17.22 -6.07
CA ILE A 382 -13.55 18.24 -5.09
C ILE A 382 -12.49 19.33 -5.01
N LEU A 383 -11.21 18.98 -4.95
CA LEU A 383 -10.12 19.95 -4.92
C LEU A 383 -10.20 20.91 -6.12
N LEU A 384 -10.31 20.36 -7.33
CA LEU A 384 -10.41 21.14 -8.57
C LEU A 384 -11.71 21.95 -8.65
N THR A 385 -12.82 21.42 -8.13
CA THR A 385 -14.09 22.16 -8.07
C THR A 385 -14.03 23.32 -7.08
N ARG A 386 -13.35 23.15 -5.94
CA ARG A 386 -13.23 24.19 -4.91
C ARG A 386 -12.18 25.24 -5.27
N LEU A 387 -11.14 24.86 -6.02
CA LEU A 387 -9.98 25.67 -6.40
C LEU A 387 -9.77 25.57 -7.93
N PRO A 388 -10.66 26.16 -8.73
CA PRO A 388 -10.63 25.98 -10.19
C PRO A 388 -9.43 26.65 -10.88
N ASP A 389 -8.75 27.58 -10.20
CA ASP A 389 -7.59 28.31 -10.70
C ASP A 389 -6.26 27.80 -10.11
N LEU A 390 -6.23 26.57 -9.58
CA LEU A 390 -5.02 25.89 -9.08
C LEU A 390 -3.91 25.87 -10.14
N GLN A 391 -2.72 26.31 -9.75
CA GLN A 391 -1.52 26.34 -10.59
C GLN A 391 -0.30 25.89 -9.80
N LEU A 392 0.64 25.21 -10.47
CA LEU A 392 1.93 24.87 -9.88
C LEU A 392 2.70 26.15 -9.56
N ALA A 393 3.22 26.25 -8.33
CA ALA A 393 3.93 27.42 -7.82
C ALA A 393 5.41 27.46 -8.20
N ILE A 394 5.95 26.33 -8.69
CA ILE A 394 7.33 26.17 -9.14
C ILE A 394 7.36 25.58 -10.56
N PRO A 395 8.49 25.67 -11.29
CA PRO A 395 8.69 24.91 -12.52
C PRO A 395 8.56 23.39 -12.33
N GLU A 396 8.04 22.67 -13.34
CA GLU A 396 7.86 21.21 -13.26
C GLU A 396 9.19 20.45 -13.09
N ASP A 397 10.28 20.97 -13.64
CA ASP A 397 11.63 20.40 -13.55
C ASP A 397 12.30 20.61 -12.18
N GLU A 398 11.73 21.45 -11.32
CA GLU A 398 12.16 21.61 -9.92
C GLU A 398 11.47 20.61 -8.97
N LEU A 399 10.46 19.85 -9.44
CA LEU A 399 9.84 18.80 -8.64
C LEU A 399 10.85 17.70 -8.30
N THR A 400 10.79 17.21 -7.07
CA THR A 400 11.72 16.18 -6.57
C THR A 400 10.98 14.92 -6.14
N TRP A 401 11.67 13.79 -6.22
CA TRP A 401 11.15 12.50 -5.82
C TRP A 401 12.07 11.83 -4.82
N THR A 402 11.47 11.12 -3.88
CA THR A 402 12.17 10.13 -3.07
C THR A 402 11.88 8.76 -3.65
N SER A 403 12.92 8.05 -4.08
CA SER A 403 12.81 6.69 -4.61
C SER A 403 13.25 5.70 -3.55
N ALA A 404 12.40 4.72 -3.28
CA ALA A 404 12.77 3.50 -2.58
C ALA A 404 12.66 2.32 -3.56
N TRP A 405 13.18 1.16 -3.16
CA TRP A 405 13.15 -0.02 -4.03
C TRP A 405 11.73 -0.58 -4.26
N LEU A 406 10.69 -0.15 -3.55
CA LEU A 406 9.30 -0.59 -3.79
C LEU A 406 8.43 0.47 -4.49
N SER A 407 8.76 1.73 -4.32
CA SER A 407 7.88 2.86 -4.65
C SER A 407 8.70 4.12 -4.89
N ARG A 408 8.10 5.07 -5.59
CA ARG A 408 8.65 6.40 -5.83
C ARG A 408 7.60 7.42 -5.40
N HIS A 409 8.02 8.40 -4.62
CA HIS A 409 7.12 9.37 -4.01
C HIS A 409 7.47 10.78 -4.47
N LEU A 410 6.47 11.54 -4.93
CA LEU A 410 6.62 12.97 -5.13
C LEU A 410 6.78 13.65 -3.76
N VAL A 411 7.85 14.42 -3.58
CA VAL A 411 8.19 15.03 -2.27
C VAL A 411 7.27 16.19 -1.97
N GLU A 412 7.06 17.07 -2.94
CA GLU A 412 6.24 18.27 -2.80
C GLU A 412 5.54 18.60 -4.12
N LEU A 413 4.37 19.21 -4.00
CA LEU A 413 3.58 19.75 -5.10
C LEU A 413 3.00 21.10 -4.67
N PRO A 414 3.85 22.15 -4.61
CA PRO A 414 3.43 23.48 -4.18
C PRO A 414 2.58 24.15 -5.25
N VAL A 415 1.50 24.79 -4.82
CA VAL A 415 0.52 25.44 -5.69
C VAL A 415 0.08 26.79 -5.15
N HIS A 416 -0.36 27.67 -6.07
CA HIS A 416 -1.08 28.90 -5.76
C HIS A 416 -2.46 28.91 -6.42
N PHE A 417 -3.38 29.67 -5.84
CA PHE A 417 -4.76 29.85 -6.28
C PHE A 417 -5.35 31.11 -5.63
N THR A 418 -6.50 31.57 -6.11
CA THR A 418 -7.18 32.73 -5.51
C THR A 418 -7.65 32.39 -4.08
N PRO A 419 -7.23 33.15 -3.05
CA PRO A 419 -7.66 32.91 -1.67
C PRO A 419 -9.17 32.81 -1.54
N ARG A 420 -9.65 31.76 -0.88
CA ARG A 420 -11.08 31.59 -0.61
C ARG A 420 -11.45 32.38 0.63
N THR A 421 -12.39 33.31 0.50
CA THR A 421 -13.04 33.91 1.66
C THR A 421 -13.76 32.83 2.46
N LYS A 422 -13.41 32.67 3.73
CA LYS A 422 -14.12 31.79 4.66
C LYS A 422 -15.61 32.15 4.58
N PRO A 423 -16.53 31.20 4.31
CA PRO A 423 -17.95 31.50 4.42
C PRO A 423 -18.18 32.02 5.84
N GLU A 424 -18.72 33.22 5.99
CA GLU A 424 -19.19 33.70 7.29
C GLU A 424 -20.11 32.61 7.84
N GLY A 425 -19.73 32.05 8.98
CA GLY A 425 -20.42 30.89 9.54
C GLY A 425 -21.90 31.20 9.60
N LYS A 426 -22.74 30.28 9.10
CA LYS A 426 -24.16 30.29 9.47
C LYS A 426 -24.18 30.33 10.99
N ALA A 427 -24.61 31.47 11.54
CA ALA A 427 -24.91 31.62 12.94
C ALA A 427 -25.67 30.37 13.38
N ALA A 428 -25.19 29.72 14.44
CA ALA A 428 -25.88 28.61 15.06
C ALA A 428 -27.34 29.02 15.21
N VAL A 429 -28.23 28.40 14.42
CA VAL A 429 -29.66 28.57 14.59
C VAL A 429 -29.92 28.02 15.98
N ALA A 430 -30.19 28.92 16.92
CA ALA A 430 -30.58 28.59 18.28
C ALA A 430 -31.63 27.48 18.22
N ALA A 431 -31.40 26.42 18.99
CA ALA A 431 -32.29 25.30 19.11
C ALA A 431 -33.69 25.78 19.51
N GLY A 432 -34.57 25.94 18.51
CA GLY A 432 -36.00 26.08 18.71
C GLY A 432 -36.55 24.74 19.15
N THR A 433 -37.01 24.69 20.38
CA THR A 433 -37.72 23.57 21.01
C THR A 433 -38.87 23.07 20.12
N ALA A 434 -38.71 21.88 19.56
CA ALA A 434 -39.82 21.12 18.99
C ALA A 434 -40.43 20.21 20.08
N PRO A 435 -41.77 20.08 20.19
CA PRO A 435 -42.41 19.31 21.27
C PRO A 435 -42.16 17.81 21.10
N THR A 436 -41.71 17.17 22.16
CA THR A 436 -41.57 15.71 22.28
C THR A 436 -42.94 15.05 22.29
N THR A 437 -43.23 14.26 21.26
CA THR A 437 -44.31 13.25 21.32
C THR A 437 -43.64 11.89 21.57
N PRO A 438 -43.99 11.14 22.63
CA PRO A 438 -43.34 9.87 22.93
C PRO A 438 -43.78 8.77 21.95
N PRO A 439 -42.88 7.87 21.52
CA PRO A 439 -43.26 6.72 20.70
C PRO A 439 -44.07 5.71 21.53
N ALA A 440 -45.16 5.21 20.95
CA ALA A 440 -46.02 4.20 21.53
C ALA A 440 -45.29 2.83 21.61
N THR A 441 -45.36 2.21 22.79
CA THR A 441 -44.83 0.88 23.08
C THR A 441 -45.67 -0.21 22.38
N PRO A 442 -45.08 -1.13 21.59
CA PRO A 442 -45.79 -2.30 21.09
C PRO A 442 -45.93 -3.38 22.20
N PRO A 443 -47.04 -4.14 22.24
CA PRO A 443 -47.30 -5.11 23.30
C PRO A 443 -46.41 -6.36 23.19
N ALA A 444 -46.02 -6.89 24.34
CA ALA A 444 -45.18 -8.08 24.48
C ALA A 444 -45.94 -9.37 24.08
N PRO A 445 -45.27 -10.34 23.40
CA PRO A 445 -45.84 -11.65 23.13
C PRO A 445 -45.81 -12.56 24.38
N PRO A 446 -46.78 -13.48 24.54
CA PRO A 446 -46.89 -14.37 25.70
C PRO A 446 -45.84 -15.48 25.70
N ALA A 447 -45.38 -15.84 26.90
CA ALA A 447 -44.40 -16.88 27.16
C ALA A 447 -45.05 -18.27 27.30
N ALA A 448 -44.38 -19.31 26.78
CA ALA A 448 -44.44 -20.71 27.23
C ALA A 448 -43.37 -21.54 26.50
N PRO A 449 -43.01 -22.76 26.96
CA PRO A 449 -42.62 -23.18 28.30
C PRO A 449 -41.20 -23.81 28.32
N GLN A 450 -40.64 -23.94 29.52
CA GLN A 450 -39.33 -24.56 29.79
C GLN A 450 -39.34 -26.07 29.49
N ALA A 451 -38.27 -26.56 28.85
CA ALA A 451 -37.96 -27.98 28.71
C ALA A 451 -36.68 -28.31 29.52
N GLU A 452 -36.78 -29.34 30.34
CA GLU A 452 -35.72 -29.94 31.17
C GLU A 452 -34.69 -30.76 30.35
N PRO A 453 -33.50 -31.04 30.91
CA PRO A 453 -32.29 -31.31 30.15
C PRO A 453 -32.16 -32.77 29.70
N THR A 454 -31.59 -33.00 28.52
CA THR A 454 -31.23 -34.34 28.01
C THR A 454 -29.70 -34.51 28.00
N GLU A 455 -29.26 -35.64 28.54
CA GLU A 455 -27.86 -36.08 28.68
C GLU A 455 -27.11 -36.23 27.35
N ALA A 456 -25.80 -35.96 27.42
CA ALA A 456 -24.84 -36.12 26.35
C ALA A 456 -24.20 -37.53 26.33
N PRO A 457 -23.85 -38.11 25.16
CA PRO A 457 -22.92 -39.22 25.09
C PRO A 457 -21.47 -38.75 24.86
N ALA A 458 -20.57 -39.47 25.53
CA ALA A 458 -19.13 -39.24 25.58
C ALA A 458 -18.40 -39.49 24.25
N GLY A 459 -17.47 -38.59 23.89
CA GLY A 459 -16.48 -38.78 22.83
C GLY A 459 -15.11 -39.20 23.39
N PRO A 460 -14.31 -40.01 22.67
CA PRO A 460 -13.05 -40.52 23.20
C PRO A 460 -11.85 -39.57 23.02
N ALA A 461 -11.07 -39.53 24.10
CA ALA A 461 -9.63 -39.34 24.29
C ALA A 461 -8.79 -38.50 23.29
N ALA A 462 -8.22 -37.44 23.84
CA ALA A 462 -7.22 -36.55 23.28
C ALA A 462 -5.85 -37.23 23.07
N THR A 463 -5.19 -36.85 21.97
CA THR A 463 -3.73 -37.00 21.77
C THR A 463 -3.05 -35.63 21.85
N ALA A 464 -1.96 -35.61 22.62
CA ALA A 464 -1.16 -34.49 23.09
C ALA A 464 -0.92 -33.33 22.11
N THR A 465 -1.39 -32.13 22.50
CA THR A 465 -0.96 -30.84 21.96
C THR A 465 0.37 -30.38 22.58
N ILE A 466 1.36 -30.16 21.72
CA ILE A 466 2.62 -29.45 22.03
C ILE A 466 2.30 -27.95 22.17
N PRO A 467 2.74 -27.25 23.23
CA PRO A 467 2.39 -25.85 23.42
C PRO A 467 3.12 -24.94 22.42
N ARG A 468 2.39 -24.37 21.45
CA ARG A 468 2.85 -23.22 20.64
C ARG A 468 2.67 -21.94 21.45
N GLN A 469 3.64 -21.62 22.31
CA GLN A 469 3.90 -20.22 22.64
C GLN A 469 4.75 -19.63 21.52
N ARG A 470 4.13 -18.86 20.61
CA ARG A 470 4.84 -18.01 19.66
C ARG A 470 4.56 -16.56 20.02
N ARG A 471 5.53 -15.93 20.66
CA ARG A 471 5.62 -14.48 20.74
C ARG A 471 5.87 -13.94 19.32
N GLY A 472 5.16 -12.89 18.92
CA GLY A 472 5.34 -12.24 17.62
C GLY A 472 6.78 -11.73 17.45
N TRP A 473 7.33 -11.83 16.24
CA TRP A 473 8.75 -11.55 15.95
C TRP A 473 9.22 -10.13 16.31
N TRP A 474 8.31 -9.14 16.34
CA TRP A 474 8.62 -7.79 16.83
C TRP A 474 8.98 -7.75 18.34
N SER A 475 8.55 -8.74 19.13
CA SER A 475 8.97 -8.87 20.55
C SER A 475 10.37 -9.47 20.73
N ILE A 476 11.05 -9.88 19.65
CA ILE A 476 12.43 -10.41 19.68
C ILE A 476 13.47 -9.27 19.55
N LEU A 477 13.04 -8.03 19.26
CA LEU A 477 13.89 -6.83 19.32
C LEU A 477 14.17 -6.34 20.76
N THR A 478 13.52 -6.91 21.78
CA THR A 478 13.68 -6.47 23.19
C THR A 478 14.91 -7.03 23.90
N GLY A 479 15.90 -7.52 23.15
CA GLY A 479 16.96 -8.38 23.67
C GLY A 479 18.35 -7.77 23.83
N ARG A 480 18.61 -6.47 23.56
CA ARG A 480 19.99 -5.95 23.73
C ARG A 480 20.22 -4.42 23.79
N PHE A 481 19.32 -3.65 24.40
CA PHE A 481 19.62 -2.28 24.87
C PHE A 481 19.49 -2.14 26.40
N ARG A 482 20.12 -3.08 27.12
CA ARG A 482 20.50 -2.91 28.52
C ARG A 482 21.93 -3.40 28.72
N ARG A 483 22.89 -2.56 28.33
CA ARG A 483 24.09 -2.17 29.08
C ARG A 483 24.99 -1.30 28.22
#